data_AF-A0A8H6X637-F1
#
_entry.id   AF-A0A8H6X637-F1
#
_cell.length_a   1.000
_cell.length_b   1.000
_cell.length_c   1.000
_cell.angle_alpha   90.00
_cell.angle_beta   90.00
_cell.angle_gamma   90.00
#
_symmetry.space_group_name_H-M   'P 1'
#
loop_
_entity.id
_entity.type
_entity.pdbx_description
1 polymer ?
#
loop_
_entity_poly.entity_id
_entity_poly.type
_entity_poly.pdbx_seq_one_letter_code
_entity_poly.pdbx_strand_id
1 'polypeptide(L)'
;MYLTPQEDALHPFGYTQIIGVFHADVVNTADGNSKPQSMEFLWVRRYRLDSSYRGGFKRKRYHRIEFIPQSDPDAFRFLNPDEVIQGAHLIPAFASGRTTELLSGESIGRLPRDGLEADED
;
A
#
# COMPACT_ATOMS: atom_id res chain seq x y z
N MET A 1 -8.11 -1.17 -0.27
CA MET A 1 -8.26 -2.44 -1.01
C MET A 1 -8.71 -2.12 -2.42
N TYR A 2 -8.13 -2.74 -3.45
CA TYR A 2 -8.50 -2.56 -4.86
C TYR A 2 -8.56 -3.93 -5.56
N LEU A 3 -9.21 -4.03 -6.72
CA LEU A 3 -9.27 -5.28 -7.49
C LEU A 3 -7.95 -5.48 -8.23
N THR A 4 -7.39 -6.69 -8.18
CA THR A 4 -6.28 -7.06 -9.05
C THR A 4 -6.84 -7.71 -10.32
N PRO A 5 -6.32 -7.38 -11.52
CA PRO A 5 -6.85 -7.92 -12.79
C PRO A 5 -6.72 -9.43 -13.00
N GLN A 6 -6.25 -10.20 -12.01
CA GLN A 6 -5.87 -11.60 -12.22
C GLN A 6 -7.08 -12.52 -12.09
N GLU A 7 -7.59 -12.97 -13.24
CA GLU A 7 -8.89 -13.68 -13.41
C GLU A 7 -9.00 -15.03 -12.67
N ASP A 8 -7.89 -15.63 -12.24
CA ASP A 8 -7.85 -16.96 -11.56
C ASP A 8 -7.27 -16.92 -10.12
N ALA A 9 -7.15 -15.75 -9.51
CA ALA A 9 -6.60 -15.67 -8.16
C ALA A 9 -7.63 -16.09 -7.10
N LEU A 10 -7.28 -17.06 -6.24
CA LEU A 10 -7.99 -17.35 -4.97
C LEU A 10 -8.14 -16.11 -4.07
N HIS A 11 -7.43 -15.03 -4.40
CA HIS A 11 -7.40 -13.77 -3.69
C HIS A 11 -7.29 -12.59 -4.68
N PRO A 12 -8.41 -12.09 -5.23
CA PRO A 12 -8.43 -11.07 -6.29
C PRO A 12 -8.27 -9.64 -5.77
N PHE A 13 -7.71 -9.47 -4.57
CA PHE A 13 -7.62 -8.19 -3.89
C PHE A 13 -6.17 -7.74 -3.73
N GLY A 14 -5.92 -6.49 -4.10
CA GLY A 14 -4.71 -5.75 -3.79
C GLY A 14 -4.89 -4.89 -2.55
N TYR A 15 -3.80 -4.71 -1.81
CA TYR A 15 -3.77 -3.87 -0.62
C TYR A 15 -2.72 -2.79 -0.74
N THR A 16 -3.05 -1.63 -0.19
CA THR A 16 -2.21 -0.44 -0.16
C THR A 16 -2.45 0.28 1.16
N GLN A 17 -1.39 0.90 1.66
CA GLN A 17 -1.46 1.90 2.71
C GLN A 17 -1.52 3.28 2.03
N ILE A 18 -2.55 4.06 2.35
CA ILE A 18 -2.62 5.46 1.91
C ILE A 18 -1.61 6.26 2.73
N ILE A 19 -0.69 6.94 2.04
CA ILE A 19 0.28 7.86 2.65
C ILE A 19 -0.28 9.28 2.62
N GLY A 20 -0.92 9.65 1.49
CA GLY A 20 -1.51 10.96 1.32
C GLY A 20 -2.68 10.94 0.34
N VAL A 21 -3.62 11.85 0.58
CA VAL A 21 -4.78 12.14 -0.28
C VAL A 21 -4.57 13.54 -0.82
N PHE A 22 -4.55 13.69 -2.14
CA PHE A 22 -4.23 14.95 -2.81
C PHE A 22 -5.34 15.38 -3.75
N HIS A 23 -5.45 16.69 -3.87
CA HIS A 23 -6.27 17.39 -4.84
C HIS A 23 -5.40 18.46 -5.49
N ALA A 24 -5.35 18.50 -6.81
CA ALA A 24 -4.55 19.50 -7.53
C ALA A 24 -5.20 19.88 -8.85
N ASP A 25 -5.00 21.13 -9.25
CA ASP A 25 -5.29 21.58 -10.61
C ASP A 25 -4.09 21.26 -11.51
N VAL A 26 -4.28 20.33 -12.44
CA VAL A 26 -3.23 19.85 -13.36
C VAL A 26 -3.46 20.41 -14.75
N VAL A 27 -2.37 20.77 -15.44
CA VAL A 27 -2.41 21.20 -16.85
C VAL A 27 -1.68 20.17 -17.68
N ASN A 28 -2.37 19.56 -18.64
CA ASN A 28 -1.71 18.69 -19.61
C ASN A 28 -1.03 19.54 -20.69
N THR A 29 0.30 19.57 -20.68
CA THR A 29 1.10 20.32 -21.65
C THR A 29 1.24 19.64 -23.01
N ALA A 30 0.88 18.35 -23.13
CA ALA A 30 1.00 17.57 -24.36
C ALA A 30 -0.11 17.87 -25.38
N ASP A 31 -1.33 18.17 -24.91
CA ASP A 31 -2.52 18.28 -25.78
C ASP A 31 -2.75 19.71 -26.31
N GLY A 32 -1.85 20.66 -25.99
CA GLY A 32 -1.98 22.08 -26.36
C GLY A 32 -3.15 22.82 -25.68
N ASN A 33 -4.00 22.11 -24.93
CA ASN A 33 -5.10 22.68 -24.16
C ASN A 33 -4.61 23.02 -22.74
N SER A 34 -4.18 24.27 -22.53
CA SER A 34 -3.62 24.73 -21.25
C SER A 34 -4.66 24.99 -20.15
N LYS A 35 -5.87 24.44 -20.26
CA LYS A 35 -6.90 24.62 -19.23
C LYS A 35 -6.58 23.74 -18.02
N PRO A 36 -6.47 24.31 -16.81
CA PRO A 36 -6.32 23.52 -15.60
C PRO A 36 -7.54 22.60 -15.40
N GLN A 37 -7.27 21.34 -15.06
CA GLN A 37 -8.26 20.36 -14.67
C GLN A 37 -8.02 19.96 -13.23
N SER A 38 -9.05 20.07 -12.41
CA SER A 38 -9.03 19.57 -11.04
C SER A 38 -8.99 18.03 -11.04
N MET A 39 -8.04 17.45 -10.30
CA MET A 39 -7.84 16.02 -10.20
C MET A 39 -7.54 15.61 -8.75
N GLU A 40 -8.13 14.49 -8.34
CA GLU A 40 -7.85 13.84 -7.06
C GLU A 40 -7.02 12.59 -7.28
N PHE A 41 -6.04 12.37 -6.41
CA PHE A 41 -5.19 11.19 -6.47
C PHE A 41 -4.65 10.82 -5.10
N LEU A 42 -4.42 9.52 -4.91
CA LEU A 42 -3.88 8.97 -3.67
C LEU A 42 -2.42 8.61 -3.91
N TRP A 43 -1.55 8.96 -2.97
CA TRP A 43 -0.21 8.40 -2.93
C TRP A 43 -0.17 7.25 -1.92
N VAL A 44 0.29 6.08 -2.38
CA VAL A 44 0.15 4.84 -1.63
C VAL A 44 1.44 4.06 -1.57
N ARG A 45 1.61 3.30 -0.47
CA ARG A 45 2.60 2.22 -0.33
C ARG A 45 1.91 0.89 -0.54
N ARG A 46 2.42 0.05 -1.43
CA ARG A 46 1.77 -1.22 -1.78
C ARG A 46 2.19 -2.37 -0.87
N TYR A 47 1.27 -3.30 -0.73
CA TYR A 47 1.53 -4.64 -0.22
C TYR A 47 1.47 -5.67 -1.34
N ARG A 48 2.13 -6.81 -1.13
CA ARG A 48 1.96 -8.04 -1.90
C ARG A 48 1.53 -9.17 -0.97
N LEU A 49 0.93 -10.22 -1.54
CA LEU A 49 0.67 -11.46 -0.80
C LEU A 49 2.00 -12.12 -0.44
N ASP A 50 2.10 -12.60 0.82
CA ASP A 50 3.22 -13.45 1.24
C ASP A 50 3.02 -14.84 0.63
N SER A 51 3.79 -15.14 -0.42
CA SER A 51 3.74 -16.41 -1.14
C SER A 51 4.32 -17.58 -0.34
N SER A 52 5.12 -17.31 0.70
CA SER A 52 5.66 -18.33 1.60
C SER A 52 4.60 -18.83 2.60
N TYR A 53 3.57 -18.01 2.85
CA TYR A 53 2.54 -18.31 3.84
C TYR A 53 1.27 -18.86 3.20
N ARG A 54 0.92 -20.10 3.57
CA ARG A 54 -0.30 -20.74 3.07
C ARG A 54 -1.54 -20.31 3.88
N GLY A 55 -2.16 -19.21 3.46
CA GLY A 55 -3.45 -18.73 3.95
C GLY A 55 -4.67 -19.34 3.24
N GLY A 56 -5.85 -18.84 3.57
CA GLY A 56 -7.11 -19.11 2.87
C GLY A 56 -8.12 -19.93 3.65
N PHE A 57 -9.36 -19.95 3.12
CA PHE A 57 -10.52 -20.55 3.78
C PHE A 57 -10.33 -22.03 4.11
N LYS A 58 -9.80 -22.83 3.16
CA LYS A 58 -9.51 -24.26 3.38
C LYS A 58 -8.56 -24.53 4.55
N ARG A 59 -7.71 -23.55 4.89
CA ARG A 59 -6.73 -23.66 5.98
C ARG A 59 -7.21 -22.97 7.26
N LYS A 60 -8.36 -22.29 7.24
CA LYS A 60 -8.90 -21.48 8.35
C LYS A 60 -7.87 -20.47 8.87
N ARG A 61 -7.09 -19.87 7.96
CA ARG A 61 -6.05 -18.88 8.26
C ARG A 61 -6.22 -17.68 7.35
N TYR A 62 -6.06 -16.47 7.89
CA TYR A 62 -6.04 -15.25 7.10
C TYR A 62 -4.90 -15.28 6.07
N HIS A 63 -5.11 -14.64 4.93
CA HIS A 63 -3.99 -14.34 4.03
C HIS A 63 -3.04 -13.39 4.73
N ARG A 64 -1.74 -13.60 4.49
CA ARG A 64 -0.71 -12.69 4.96
C ARG A 64 -0.26 -11.84 3.77
N ILE A 65 -0.03 -10.57 4.06
CA ILE A 65 0.55 -9.62 3.12
C ILE A 65 1.78 -9.00 3.75
N GLU A 66 2.68 -8.53 2.91
CA GLU A 66 3.90 -7.85 3.30
C GLU A 66 4.11 -6.61 2.44
N PHE A 67 4.88 -5.65 2.96
CA PHE A 67 5.24 -4.49 2.15
C PHE A 67 6.14 -4.92 0.98
N ILE A 68 5.93 -4.30 -0.17
CA ILE A 68 6.89 -4.39 -1.27
C ILE A 68 8.16 -3.61 -0.86
N PRO A 69 9.38 -4.15 -1.07
CA PRO A 69 10.63 -3.44 -0.77
C PRO A 69 10.71 -2.12 -1.53
N GLN A 70 11.18 -1.04 -0.89
CA GLN A 70 11.28 0.30 -1.52
C GLN A 70 12.10 0.35 -2.82
N SER A 71 13.00 -0.62 -3.04
CA SER A 71 13.82 -0.72 -4.24
C SER A 71 13.02 -1.17 -5.46
N ASP A 72 11.84 -1.74 -5.22
CA ASP A 72 10.90 -2.11 -6.27
C ASP A 72 10.21 -0.82 -6.79
N PRO A 73 10.25 -0.56 -8.11
CA PRO A 73 9.57 0.59 -8.72
C PRO A 73 8.08 0.66 -8.38
N ASP A 74 7.45 -0.47 -8.12
CA ASP A 74 6.04 -0.56 -7.79
C ASP A 74 5.72 -0.34 -6.31
N ALA A 75 6.72 -0.21 -5.42
CA ALA A 75 6.50 -0.11 -3.99
C ALA A 75 5.64 1.11 -3.59
N PHE A 76 5.81 2.21 -4.31
CA PHE A 76 5.06 3.45 -4.15
C PHE A 76 4.40 3.81 -5.47
N ARG A 77 3.12 4.16 -5.44
CA ARG A 77 2.40 4.58 -6.65
C ARG A 77 1.36 5.65 -6.34
N PHE A 78 0.93 6.32 -7.40
CA PHE A 78 -0.33 7.04 -7.38
C PHE A 78 -1.48 6.08 -7.75
N LEU A 79 -2.65 6.33 -7.16
CA LEU A 79 -3.88 5.55 -7.37
C LEU A 79 -5.04 6.53 -7.58
N ASN A 80 -5.92 6.23 -8.53
CA ASN A 80 -7.18 6.95 -8.64
C ASN A 80 -8.08 6.55 -7.46
N PRO A 81 -8.68 7.50 -6.72
CA PRO A 81 -9.64 7.19 -5.65
C PRO A 81 -10.73 6.19 -6.05
N ASP A 82 -11.19 6.22 -7.32
CA ASP A 82 -12.21 5.31 -7.85
C ASP A 82 -11.76 3.83 -7.91
N GLU A 83 -10.44 3.56 -7.84
CA GLU A 83 -9.91 2.19 -7.78
C GLU A 83 -10.04 1.58 -6.37
N VAL A 84 -10.37 2.38 -5.35
CA VAL A 84 -10.49 1.91 -3.96
C VAL A 84 -11.89 1.34 -3.70
N ILE A 85 -11.93 0.04 -3.40
CA ILE A 85 -13.17 -0.66 -3.02
C ILE A 85 -13.56 -0.32 -1.58
N GLN A 86 -12.61 -0.46 -0.66
CA GLN A 86 -12.85 -0.28 0.78
C GLN A 86 -11.54 -0.15 1.59
N GLY A 87 -11.68 0.39 2.79
CA GLY A 87 -10.66 0.26 3.85
C GLY A 87 -10.53 -1.19 4.30
N ALA A 88 -9.32 -1.59 4.72
CA ALA A 88 -9.05 -2.92 5.25
C ALA A 88 -8.32 -2.80 6.58
N HIS A 89 -8.80 -3.51 7.60
CA HIS A 89 -8.11 -3.61 8.87
C HIS A 89 -7.06 -4.73 8.79
N LEU A 90 -5.79 -4.35 8.88
CA LEU A 90 -4.66 -5.29 8.87
C LEU A 90 -4.23 -5.60 10.29
N ILE A 91 -4.11 -6.89 10.62
CA ILE A 91 -3.61 -7.35 11.92
C ILE A 91 -2.12 -7.69 11.75
N PRO A 92 -1.21 -7.09 12.54
CA PRO A 92 0.21 -7.42 12.48
C PRO A 92 0.47 -8.90 12.80
N ALA A 93 1.38 -9.51 12.05
CA ALA A 93 1.88 -10.84 12.37
C ALA A 93 2.93 -10.76 13.49
N PHE A 94 2.50 -10.57 14.74
CA PHE A 94 3.39 -10.31 15.89
C PHE A 94 4.55 -11.32 16.03
N ALA A 95 4.28 -12.61 15.76
CA ALA A 95 5.29 -13.67 15.81
C ALA A 95 6.42 -13.54 14.77
N SER A 96 6.23 -12.72 13.73
CA SER A 96 7.23 -12.44 12.69
C SER A 96 8.15 -11.26 13.03
N GLY A 97 7.96 -10.60 14.18
CA GLY A 97 8.77 -9.45 14.58
C GLY A 97 8.53 -8.21 13.72
N ARG A 98 9.49 -7.27 13.77
CA ARG A 98 9.50 -6.00 13.03
C ARG A 98 10.72 -5.94 12.13
N THR A 99 10.65 -5.21 11.02
CA THR A 99 11.77 -5.00 10.11
C THR A 99 11.84 -3.55 9.61
N THR A 100 13.05 -3.05 9.42
CA THR A 100 13.35 -1.77 8.76
C THR A 100 13.93 -1.96 7.35
N GLU A 101 14.13 -3.20 6.90
CA GLU A 101 14.83 -3.52 5.64
C GLU A 101 14.02 -3.13 4.40
N LEU A 102 12.69 -3.12 4.49
CA LEU A 102 11.78 -2.88 3.35
C LEU A 102 11.60 -1.39 3.01
N LEU A 103 12.07 -0.49 3.86
CA LEU A 103 12.02 0.97 3.66
C LEU A 103 13.15 1.55 4.49
N SER A 104 14.19 2.12 3.89
CA SER A 104 15.35 2.62 4.64
C SER A 104 15.11 4.03 5.15
N GLY A 105 15.74 4.38 6.28
CA GLY A 105 15.72 5.74 6.82
C GLY A 105 14.37 6.18 7.38
N GLU A 106 14.30 7.47 7.66
CA GLU A 106 13.08 8.16 8.06
C GLU A 106 12.20 8.39 6.83
N SER A 107 10.91 8.07 6.95
CA SER A 107 9.98 8.20 5.85
C SER A 107 8.56 8.33 6.40
N ILE A 108 7.78 9.22 5.77
CA ILE A 108 6.34 9.37 6.00
C ILE A 108 5.53 8.13 5.60
N GLY A 109 6.13 7.20 4.84
CA GLY A 109 5.57 5.87 4.58
C GLY A 109 5.70 4.91 5.78
N ARG A 110 6.26 5.35 6.91
CA ARG A 110 6.18 4.67 8.21
C ARG A 110 5.08 5.33 9.03
N LEU A 111 4.23 4.52 9.67
CA LEU A 111 3.35 5.05 10.70
C LEU A 111 4.20 5.65 11.84
N PRO A 112 3.75 6.75 12.46
CA PRO A 112 4.38 7.28 13.66
C PRO A 112 4.60 6.16 14.67
N ARG A 113 5.78 6.14 15.30
CA ARG A 113 6.04 5.28 16.45
C ARG A 113 5.32 5.89 17.66
N ASP A 114 4.01 5.76 17.72
CA ASP A 114 3.28 6.23 18.89
C ASP A 114 3.60 5.29 20.08
N GLY A 115 4.34 5.83 21.05
CA GLY A 115 4.33 5.34 22.43
C GLY A 115 5.18 4.13 22.79
N LEU A 116 6.25 3.81 22.06
CA LEU A 116 7.28 2.91 22.56
C LEU A 116 8.61 3.65 22.50
N GLU A 117 8.98 4.22 23.65
CA GLU A 117 10.37 4.59 23.92
C GLU A 117 11.24 3.42 23.47
N ALA A 118 12.31 3.73 22.74
CA ALA A 118 13.35 2.75 22.53
C ALA A 118 13.88 2.44 23.92
N ASP A 119 13.60 1.25 24.43
CA ASP A 119 14.42 0.68 25.49
C ASP A 119 15.82 0.58 24.89
N GLU A 120 16.65 1.59 25.18
CA GLU A 120 18.08 1.60 24.92
C GLU A 120 18.72 0.59 25.88
N ASP A 121 19.15 -0.56 25.34
CA ASP A 121 20.19 -1.42 25.92
C ASP A 121 21.35 -1.53 24.92
#